data_AF-A0A061IBV6-F1
#
_entry.id   AF-A0A061IBV6-F1
#
_cell.length_a   1.000
_cell.length_b   1.000
_cell.length_c   1.000
_cell.angle_alpha   90.00
_cell.angle_beta   90.00
_cell.angle_gamma   90.00
#
_symmetry.space_group_name_H-M   'P 1'
#
loop_
_entity.id
_entity.type
_entity.pdbx_description
1 polymer ?
#
loop_
_entity_poly.entity_id
_entity_poly.type
_entity_poly.pdbx_seq_one_letter_code
_entity_poly.pdbx_strand_id
1 'polypeptide(L)'
;KMKGFDIFNALGLMENKTFLEKLKFGIGDSNLQYYLYNWKCPDMGAEKLRPDTVVEVWKNENYLANLKEVTSSGFKAILSAPWYLDIISYGQDWKKYYRVEPLKFDGSKKQKQLVIGGEACLWGEYVDATNLIPRLWPRASAVGERLWSPETVIDVDDAYSRLTTTDKMVVRQSHTTDPTYIFSERKKERKKERKKERKKERLVMANKKI
;
A
#
# COMPACT_ATOMS: atom_id res chain seq x y z
N LYS A 1 -6.82 18.18 -27.28
CA LYS A 1 -7.09 17.07 -28.24
C LYS A 1 -7.14 17.64 -29.66
N MET A 2 -6.04 17.58 -30.40
CA MET A 2 -6.02 17.80 -31.86
C MET A 2 -5.19 16.65 -32.45
N LYS A 3 -5.74 15.92 -33.43
CA LYS A 3 -5.15 14.77 -34.15
C LYS A 3 -5.30 13.34 -33.60
N GLY A 4 -6.24 13.06 -32.69
CA GLY A 4 -6.59 11.66 -32.36
C GLY A 4 -5.49 10.84 -31.66
N PHE A 5 -4.46 11.51 -31.13
CA PHE A 5 -3.46 10.92 -30.24
C PHE A 5 -3.76 11.34 -28.80
N ASP A 6 -3.70 10.39 -27.87
CA ASP A 6 -3.70 10.67 -26.44
C ASP A 6 -2.28 11.00 -26.00
N ILE A 7 -2.10 12.17 -25.38
CA ILE A 7 -0.81 12.61 -24.83
C ILE A 7 -0.72 12.03 -23.42
N PHE A 8 0.26 11.17 -23.19
CA PHE A 8 0.57 10.57 -21.89
C PHE A 8 1.95 11.03 -21.44
N ASN A 9 2.04 11.65 -20.27
CA ASN A 9 3.29 12.02 -19.63
C ASN A 9 3.63 10.98 -18.55
N ALA A 10 4.84 10.43 -18.61
CA ALA A 10 5.38 9.53 -17.59
C ALA A 10 6.70 10.09 -17.07
N LEU A 11 6.89 10.04 -15.75
CA LEU A 11 8.17 10.34 -15.14
C LEU A 11 9.18 9.24 -15.52
N GLY A 12 10.42 9.60 -15.84
CA GLY A 12 11.50 8.62 -16.02
C GLY A 12 11.84 7.96 -14.68
N LEU A 13 11.29 6.77 -14.43
CA LEU A 13 11.50 6.00 -13.21
C LEU A 13 11.84 4.55 -13.55
N MET A 14 12.77 3.95 -12.80
CA MET A 14 13.05 2.51 -12.80
C MET A 14 13.17 1.91 -14.23
N GLU A 15 13.97 2.55 -15.09
CA GLU A 15 14.25 2.11 -16.46
C GLU A 15 13.03 1.95 -17.40
N ASN A 16 11.92 2.63 -17.09
CA ASN A 16 10.69 2.55 -17.89
C ASN A 16 10.85 2.91 -19.37
N LYS A 17 11.91 3.66 -19.72
CA LYS A 17 12.36 3.92 -21.08
C LYS A 17 12.39 2.65 -21.95
N THR A 18 12.88 1.52 -21.42
CA THR A 18 13.06 0.27 -22.18
C THR A 18 11.77 -0.34 -22.74
N PHE A 19 10.64 -0.14 -22.07
CA PHE A 19 9.34 -0.62 -22.55
C PHE A 19 8.52 0.50 -23.22
N LEU A 20 8.71 1.76 -22.82
CA LEU A 20 8.05 2.91 -23.45
C LEU A 20 8.53 3.10 -24.90
N GLU A 21 9.81 2.87 -25.17
CA GLU A 21 10.36 2.87 -26.53
C GLU A 21 9.70 1.79 -27.43
N LYS A 22 9.47 0.59 -26.89
CA LYS A 22 8.78 -0.50 -27.63
C LYS A 22 7.33 -0.14 -27.97
N LEU A 23 6.69 0.63 -27.11
CA LEU A 23 5.33 1.13 -27.30
C LEU A 23 5.28 2.43 -28.13
N LYS A 24 6.41 2.85 -28.71
CA LYS A 24 6.56 4.05 -29.55
C LYS A 24 6.27 5.37 -28.83
N PHE A 25 6.45 5.43 -27.52
CA PHE A 25 6.46 6.69 -26.79
C PHE A 25 7.81 7.40 -27.00
N GLY A 26 7.74 8.69 -27.35
CA GLY A 26 8.92 9.55 -27.47
C GLY A 26 9.32 10.17 -26.13
N ILE A 27 10.61 10.48 -25.98
CA ILE A 27 11.11 11.24 -24.81
C ILE A 27 10.69 12.70 -24.98
N GLY A 28 10.01 13.25 -23.98
CA GLY A 28 9.74 14.70 -23.92
C GLY A 28 11.02 15.48 -23.65
N ASP A 29 11.14 16.66 -24.25
CA ASP A 29 12.25 17.61 -24.14
C ASP A 29 12.24 18.44 -22.84
N SER A 30 11.18 18.34 -22.04
CA SER A 30 11.05 19.08 -20.79
C SER A 30 11.77 18.41 -19.62
N ASN A 31 12.88 18.98 -19.18
CA ASN A 31 13.45 18.70 -17.85
C ASN A 31 12.58 19.36 -16.78
N LEU A 32 11.72 18.58 -16.13
CA LEU A 32 10.94 19.02 -14.97
C LEU A 32 11.78 18.83 -13.71
N GLN A 33 12.21 19.93 -13.08
CA GLN A 33 12.76 19.91 -11.73
C GLN A 33 11.60 19.93 -10.73
N TYR A 34 11.39 18.82 -10.02
CA TYR A 34 10.41 18.75 -8.95
C TYR A 34 11.07 19.07 -7.62
N TYR A 35 10.62 20.15 -6.99
CA TYR A 35 10.93 20.44 -5.58
C TYR A 35 9.81 19.87 -4.73
N LEU A 36 10.05 18.71 -4.10
CA LEU A 36 9.10 18.12 -3.15
C LEU A 36 9.32 18.76 -1.77
N TYR A 37 8.52 19.76 -1.44
CA TYR A 37 8.47 20.29 -0.09
C TYR A 37 7.44 19.50 0.72
N ASN A 38 7.91 18.54 1.52
CA ASN A 38 7.07 17.95 2.55
C ASN A 38 7.05 18.88 3.76
N TRP A 39 6.18 19.89 3.75
CA TRP A 39 5.99 20.81 4.86
C TRP A 39 4.57 20.65 5.41
N LYS A 40 4.45 20.51 6.73
CA LYS A 40 3.15 20.58 7.41
C LYS A 40 2.52 21.94 7.09
N CYS A 41 1.45 21.94 6.30
CA CYS A 41 0.67 23.14 6.08
C CYS A 41 0.27 23.74 7.45
N PRO A 42 0.46 25.05 7.70
CA PRO A 42 -0.06 25.68 8.90
C PRO A 42 -1.57 25.44 9.00
N ASP A 43 -2.10 25.41 10.22
CA ASP A 43 -3.53 25.16 10.41
C ASP A 43 -4.31 26.32 9.74
N MET A 44 -5.05 26.00 8.68
CA MET A 44 -5.88 26.94 7.93
C MET A 44 -7.33 26.50 8.04
N GLY A 45 -8.23 27.46 8.24
CA GLY A 45 -9.66 27.18 8.22
C GLY A 45 -10.13 26.76 6.83
N ALA A 46 -11.17 25.92 6.80
CA ALA A 46 -11.76 25.39 5.57
C ALA A 46 -12.20 26.50 4.60
N GLU A 47 -12.57 27.68 5.11
CA GLU A 47 -12.99 28.85 4.34
C GLU A 47 -11.90 29.44 3.45
N LYS A 48 -10.62 29.15 3.75
CA LYS A 48 -9.46 29.64 2.96
C LYS A 48 -9.07 28.68 1.84
N LEU A 49 -9.63 27.48 1.82
CA LEU A 49 -9.33 26.47 0.81
C LEU A 49 -10.25 26.65 -0.40
N ARG A 50 -9.69 26.44 -1.60
CA ARG A 50 -10.52 26.40 -2.81
C ARG A 50 -11.42 25.17 -2.78
N PRO A 51 -12.68 25.24 -3.24
CA PRO A 51 -13.60 24.10 -3.22
C PRO A 51 -13.13 22.85 -3.98
N ASP A 52 -12.22 23.01 -4.95
CA ASP A 52 -11.64 21.93 -5.74
C ASP A 52 -10.41 21.27 -5.10
N THR A 53 -9.99 21.74 -3.92
CA THR A 53 -8.85 21.18 -3.17
C THR A 53 -9.12 19.73 -2.78
N VAL A 54 -8.12 18.88 -3.02
CA VAL A 54 -8.08 17.50 -2.50
C VAL A 54 -7.23 17.51 -1.24
N VAL A 55 -7.76 16.95 -0.15
CA VAL A 55 -7.08 16.87 1.14
C VAL A 55 -6.59 15.45 1.37
N GLU A 56 -5.31 15.30 1.64
CA GLU A 56 -4.73 14.01 1.98
C GLU A 56 -4.66 13.82 3.50
N VAL A 57 -5.30 12.77 4.00
CA VAL A 57 -5.30 12.38 5.41
C VAL A 57 -4.18 11.39 5.66
N TRP A 58 -3.04 11.91 6.12
CA TRP A 58 -1.80 11.14 6.35
C TRP A 58 -1.47 10.91 7.83
N LYS A 59 -2.10 11.63 8.76
CA LYS A 59 -1.89 11.43 10.20
C LYS A 59 -2.70 10.26 10.72
N ASN A 60 -2.03 9.33 11.42
CA ASN A 60 -2.65 8.12 11.97
C ASN A 60 -3.65 8.36 13.10
N GLU A 61 -3.50 9.45 13.85
CA GLU A 61 -4.40 9.80 14.95
C GLU A 61 -5.80 10.09 14.42
N ASN A 62 -6.78 9.26 14.80
CA ASN A 62 -8.19 9.41 14.45
C ASN A 62 -8.45 9.69 12.96
N TYR A 63 -7.71 9.04 12.06
CA TYR A 63 -7.79 9.30 10.61
C TYR A 63 -9.22 9.18 10.04
N LEU A 64 -10.07 8.30 10.59
CA LEU A 64 -11.47 8.17 10.21
C LEU A 64 -12.31 9.40 10.60
N ALA A 65 -12.02 10.02 11.74
CA ALA A 65 -12.65 11.26 12.15
C ALA A 65 -12.21 12.43 11.26
N ASN A 66 -10.92 12.48 10.92
CA ASN A 66 -10.38 13.47 9.98
C ASN A 66 -11.02 13.31 8.59
N LEU A 67 -11.18 12.08 8.09
CA LEU A 67 -11.91 11.82 6.84
C LEU A 67 -13.36 12.30 6.91
N LYS A 68 -14.05 12.05 8.03
CA LYS A 68 -15.41 12.55 8.26
C LYS A 68 -15.45 14.08 8.22
N GLU A 69 -14.51 14.76 8.87
CA GLU A 69 -14.44 16.22 8.92
C GLU A 69 -14.18 16.85 7.54
N VAL A 70 -13.18 16.31 6.81
CA VAL A 70 -12.85 16.75 5.45
C VAL A 70 -14.04 16.60 4.52
N THR A 71 -14.68 15.43 4.53
CA THR A 71 -15.85 15.16 3.67
C THR A 71 -17.10 15.92 4.12
N SER A 72 -17.25 16.23 5.41
CA SER A 72 -18.33 17.11 5.91
C SER A 72 -18.15 18.55 5.49
N SER A 73 -16.89 18.99 5.30
CA SER A 73 -16.55 20.30 4.75
C SER A 73 -16.68 20.38 3.22
N GLY A 74 -17.05 19.27 2.57
CA GLY A 74 -17.30 19.20 1.12
C GLY A 74 -16.06 18.96 0.25
N PHE A 75 -14.89 18.73 0.85
CA PHE A 75 -13.66 18.48 0.11
C PHE A 75 -13.49 17.00 -0.26
N LYS A 76 -12.81 16.77 -1.38
CA LYS A 76 -12.35 15.42 -1.77
C LYS A 76 -11.22 14.99 -0.85
N ALA A 77 -11.18 13.70 -0.52
CA ALA A 77 -10.21 13.13 0.39
C ALA A 77 -9.44 11.95 -0.21
N ILE A 78 -8.14 11.90 0.06
CA ILE A 78 -7.24 10.76 -0.17
C ILE A 78 -6.79 10.25 1.20
N LEU A 79 -6.78 8.93 1.41
CA LEU A 79 -6.31 8.31 2.65
C LEU A 79 -4.91 7.71 2.48
N SER A 80 -3.95 8.09 3.30
CA SER A 80 -2.63 7.46 3.37
C SER A 80 -2.20 7.07 4.79
N ALA A 81 -2.85 7.63 5.81
CA ALA A 81 -2.51 7.45 7.22
C ALA A 81 -2.21 5.99 7.64
N PRO A 82 -3.09 4.99 7.41
CA PRO A 82 -2.84 3.63 7.85
C PRO A 82 -1.84 2.86 6.97
N TRP A 83 -1.39 3.44 5.85
CA TRP A 83 -0.57 2.80 4.82
C TRP A 83 0.82 3.43 4.70
N TYR A 84 1.45 3.67 5.86
CA TYR A 84 2.88 3.95 5.96
C TYR A 84 3.66 2.62 5.96
N LEU A 85 4.34 2.34 4.85
CA LEU A 85 5.12 1.12 4.61
C LEU A 85 6.57 1.26 5.09
N ASP A 86 7.07 2.48 5.29
CA ASP A 86 8.36 2.76 5.92
C ASP A 86 8.41 2.23 7.36
N ILE A 87 7.28 2.30 8.08
CA ILE A 87 7.11 1.71 9.42
C ILE A 87 7.02 0.19 9.31
N ILE A 88 8.16 -0.48 9.46
CA ILE A 88 8.24 -1.93 9.49
C ILE A 88 7.84 -2.49 10.86
N SER A 89 7.11 -3.61 10.86
CA SER A 89 6.78 -4.36 12.08
C SER A 89 7.01 -5.85 11.89
N TYR A 90 7.26 -6.57 12.98
CA TYR A 90 7.57 -7.99 12.90
C TYR A 90 6.35 -8.82 12.50
N GLY A 91 6.53 -9.78 11.59
CA GLY A 91 5.48 -10.66 11.09
C GLY A 91 4.77 -10.11 9.84
N GLN A 92 3.57 -10.60 9.57
CA GLN A 92 2.79 -10.33 8.35
C GLN A 92 2.01 -9.01 8.43
N ASP A 93 2.72 -7.89 8.42
CA ASP A 93 2.18 -6.52 8.51
C ASP A 93 1.22 -6.16 7.37
N TRP A 94 1.38 -6.77 6.19
CA TRP A 94 0.45 -6.60 5.04
C TRP A 94 -1.03 -6.84 5.41
N LYS A 95 -1.30 -7.73 6.38
CA LYS A 95 -2.65 -8.01 6.87
C LYS A 95 -3.28 -6.79 7.55
N LYS A 96 -2.48 -5.96 8.22
CA LYS A 96 -2.93 -4.69 8.82
C LYS A 96 -3.41 -3.75 7.72
N TYR A 97 -2.62 -3.60 6.66
CA TYR A 97 -2.94 -2.71 5.54
C TYR A 97 -4.18 -3.18 4.78
N TYR A 98 -4.31 -4.49 4.54
CA TYR A 98 -5.43 -5.09 3.82
C TYR A 98 -6.77 -4.96 4.54
N ARG A 99 -6.77 -4.99 5.89
CA ARG A 99 -7.97 -4.91 6.74
C ARG A 99 -8.52 -3.49 6.90
N VAL A 100 -7.79 -2.48 6.43
CA VAL A 100 -8.27 -1.09 6.45
C VAL A 100 -9.49 -0.98 5.57
N GLU A 101 -10.59 -0.44 6.11
CA GLU A 101 -11.76 -0.05 5.32
C GLU A 101 -11.87 1.48 5.32
N PRO A 102 -11.50 2.16 4.21
CA PRO A 102 -11.47 3.62 4.13
C PRO A 102 -12.82 4.29 4.38
N LEU A 103 -13.92 3.60 4.06
CA LEU A 103 -15.28 4.13 4.18
C LEU A 103 -15.95 3.79 5.51
N LYS A 104 -15.20 3.22 6.48
CA LYS A 104 -15.68 2.84 7.82
C LYS A 104 -15.80 4.03 8.78
N PHE A 105 -16.37 5.12 8.31
CA PHE A 105 -16.74 6.26 9.14
C PHE A 105 -18.23 6.57 8.99
N ASP A 106 -18.78 7.25 9.98
CA ASP A 106 -20.17 7.71 9.99
C ASP A 106 -20.31 8.92 9.06
N GLY A 107 -21.17 8.80 8.05
CA GLY A 107 -21.37 9.80 7.02
C GLY A 107 -22.37 9.35 5.95
N SER A 108 -23.02 10.31 5.31
CA SER A 108 -23.95 10.09 4.21
C SER A 108 -23.25 9.46 3.00
N LYS A 109 -24.03 8.82 2.11
CA LYS A 109 -23.52 8.26 0.85
C LYS A 109 -22.78 9.32 0.00
N LYS A 110 -23.25 10.56 0.00
CA LYS A 110 -22.61 11.69 -0.69
C LYS A 110 -21.26 12.05 -0.08
N GLN A 111 -21.14 12.06 1.25
CA GLN A 111 -19.86 12.30 1.92
C GLN A 111 -18.85 11.19 1.61
N LYS A 112 -19.29 9.93 1.65
CA LYS A 112 -18.41 8.78 1.33
C LYS A 112 -17.91 8.81 -0.13
N GLN A 113 -18.70 9.34 -1.07
CA GLN A 113 -18.28 9.53 -2.46
C GLN A 113 -17.18 10.58 -2.65
N LEU A 114 -16.93 11.45 -1.66
CA LEU A 114 -15.83 12.41 -1.70
C LEU A 114 -14.48 11.74 -1.37
N VAL A 115 -14.47 10.53 -0.82
CA VAL A 115 -13.25 9.73 -0.66
C VAL A 115 -12.91 9.12 -2.01
N ILE A 116 -11.87 9.65 -2.66
CA ILE A 116 -11.54 9.31 -4.06
C ILE A 116 -10.47 8.21 -4.17
N GLY A 117 -9.88 7.79 -3.07
CA GLY A 117 -8.88 6.72 -3.04
C GLY A 117 -7.91 6.87 -1.89
N GLY A 118 -6.68 6.44 -2.14
CA GLY A 118 -5.63 6.48 -1.14
C GLY A 118 -4.26 6.09 -1.66
N GLU A 119 -3.26 6.22 -0.80
CA GLU A 119 -1.86 6.09 -1.17
C GLU A 119 -1.11 5.21 -0.18
N ALA A 120 -0.20 4.38 -0.70
CA ALA A 120 0.77 3.65 0.09
C ALA A 120 2.07 4.46 0.13
N CYS A 121 2.43 4.97 1.30
CA CYS A 121 3.62 5.82 1.47
C CYS A 121 4.82 4.97 1.86
N LEU A 122 5.97 5.22 1.21
CA LEU A 122 7.25 4.64 1.57
C LEU A 122 8.28 5.77 1.65
N TRP A 123 8.42 6.34 2.85
CA TRP A 123 9.35 7.43 3.10
C TRP A 123 10.82 6.98 3.06
N GLY A 124 11.68 7.89 2.63
CA GLY A 124 13.06 7.62 2.22
C GLY A 124 14.11 7.61 3.34
N GLU A 125 13.75 7.86 4.60
CA GLU A 125 14.71 8.01 5.71
C GLU A 125 15.58 6.76 5.90
N TYR A 126 15.00 5.59 5.65
CA TYR A 126 15.66 4.28 5.77
C TYR A 126 15.53 3.43 4.50
N VAL A 127 15.17 4.06 3.38
CA VAL A 127 14.86 3.37 2.13
C VAL A 127 15.72 3.93 1.00
N ASP A 128 16.43 3.02 0.32
CA ASP A 128 17.27 3.33 -0.83
C ASP A 128 17.12 2.24 -1.90
N ALA A 129 17.89 2.35 -2.99
CA ALA A 129 17.85 1.38 -4.08
C ALA A 129 18.17 -0.07 -3.66
N THR A 130 18.86 -0.28 -2.54
CA THR A 130 19.22 -1.62 -2.05
C THR A 130 18.06 -2.35 -1.40
N ASN A 131 17.07 -1.62 -0.87
CA ASN A 131 16.00 -2.20 -0.07
C ASN A 131 14.58 -1.75 -0.50
N LEU A 132 14.45 -0.87 -1.49
CA LEU A 132 13.17 -0.35 -1.99
C LEU A 132 12.19 -1.46 -2.40
N ILE A 133 12.60 -2.32 -3.32
CA ILE A 133 11.75 -3.40 -3.85
C ILE A 133 11.26 -4.36 -2.76
N PRO A 134 12.13 -4.97 -1.94
CA PRO A 134 11.69 -5.93 -0.92
C PRO A 134 10.92 -5.28 0.23
N ARG A 135 11.06 -3.96 0.45
CA ARG A 135 10.21 -3.23 1.39
C ARG A 135 8.86 -2.92 0.77
N LEU A 136 8.80 -2.47 -0.47
CA LEU A 136 7.55 -2.04 -1.09
C LEU A 136 6.64 -3.23 -1.40
N TRP A 137 7.19 -4.27 -2.01
CA TRP A 137 6.43 -5.42 -2.48
C TRP A 137 6.66 -6.64 -1.58
N PRO A 138 5.61 -7.42 -1.28
CA PRO A 138 4.22 -7.32 -1.77
C PRO A 138 3.30 -6.48 -0.86
N ARG A 139 3.85 -5.72 0.10
CA ARG A 139 3.04 -4.96 1.07
C ARG A 139 2.14 -3.92 0.40
N ALA A 140 2.64 -3.22 -0.61
CA ALA A 140 1.86 -2.28 -1.41
C ALA A 140 0.74 -2.96 -2.22
N SER A 141 0.89 -4.23 -2.61
CA SER A 141 -0.17 -4.98 -3.29
C SER A 141 -1.43 -5.13 -2.43
N ALA A 142 -1.27 -5.25 -1.11
CA ALA A 142 -2.40 -5.32 -0.19
C ALA A 142 -3.22 -4.01 -0.17
N VAL A 143 -2.54 -2.87 -0.28
CA VAL A 143 -3.19 -1.55 -0.38
C VAL A 143 -3.87 -1.41 -1.74
N GLY A 144 -3.18 -1.79 -2.82
CA GLY A 144 -3.74 -1.75 -4.17
C GLY A 144 -5.02 -2.58 -4.30
N GLU A 145 -5.04 -3.78 -3.70
CA GLU A 145 -6.22 -4.63 -3.72
C GLU A 145 -7.41 -4.01 -2.96
N ARG A 146 -7.16 -3.38 -1.81
CA ARG A 146 -8.19 -2.67 -1.04
C ARG A 146 -8.77 -1.48 -1.81
N LEU A 147 -7.95 -0.78 -2.58
CA LEU A 147 -8.38 0.39 -3.37
C LEU A 147 -9.08 0.03 -4.68
N TRP A 148 -8.82 -1.17 -5.22
CA TRP A 148 -9.38 -1.62 -6.49
C TRP A 148 -10.60 -2.55 -6.34
N SER A 149 -10.55 -3.44 -5.35
CA SER A 149 -11.54 -4.51 -5.21
C SER A 149 -12.81 -4.02 -4.49
N PRO A 150 -13.95 -4.72 -4.69
CA PRO A 150 -15.16 -4.44 -3.92
C PRO A 150 -14.92 -4.53 -2.40
N GLU A 151 -15.70 -3.76 -1.62
CA GLU A 151 -15.66 -3.76 -0.15
C GLU A 151 -15.80 -5.17 0.45
N THR A 152 -16.54 -6.06 -0.21
CA THR A 152 -16.79 -7.44 0.23
C THR A 152 -15.56 -8.35 0.14
N VAL A 153 -14.53 -7.96 -0.61
CA VAL A 153 -13.28 -8.72 -0.76
C VAL A 153 -12.38 -8.43 0.45
N ILE A 154 -12.57 -9.22 1.52
CA ILE A 154 -11.86 -9.04 2.80
C ILE A 154 -11.25 -10.34 3.36
N ASP A 155 -11.45 -11.47 2.69
CA ASP A 155 -10.92 -12.76 3.12
C ASP A 155 -9.39 -12.73 3.08
N VAL A 156 -8.77 -12.93 4.24
CA VAL A 156 -7.32 -12.80 4.42
C VAL A 156 -6.59 -14.04 3.92
N ASP A 157 -7.20 -15.23 3.98
CA ASP A 157 -6.58 -16.48 3.56
C ASP A 157 -6.61 -16.60 2.02
N ASP A 158 -7.71 -16.18 1.39
CA ASP A 158 -7.77 -16.01 -0.07
C ASP A 158 -6.77 -14.95 -0.56
N ALA A 159 -6.75 -13.78 0.08
CA ALA A 159 -5.80 -12.72 -0.24
C ALA A 159 -4.34 -13.19 -0.15
N TYR A 160 -4.00 -14.01 0.86
CA TYR A 160 -2.66 -14.59 0.99
C TYR A 160 -2.28 -15.45 -0.23
N SER A 161 -3.20 -16.28 -0.72
CA SER A 161 -2.98 -17.11 -1.91
C SER A 161 -2.68 -16.26 -3.16
N ARG A 162 -3.45 -15.18 -3.35
CA ARG A 162 -3.29 -14.27 -4.51
C ARG A 162 -2.04 -13.41 -4.38
N LEU A 163 -1.79 -12.81 -3.22
CA LEU A 163 -0.60 -11.98 -2.96
C LEU A 163 0.70 -12.77 -3.09
N THR A 164 0.75 -14.04 -2.65
CA THR A 164 1.94 -14.89 -2.87
C THR A 164 2.20 -15.20 -4.33
N THR A 165 1.16 -15.18 -5.17
CA THR A 165 1.30 -15.34 -6.62
C THR A 165 1.82 -14.07 -7.26
N THR A 166 1.26 -12.91 -6.88
CA THR A 166 1.73 -11.58 -7.33
C THR A 166 3.18 -11.33 -6.95
N ASP A 167 3.58 -11.68 -5.73
CA ASP A 167 4.96 -11.55 -5.24
C ASP A 167 5.96 -12.31 -6.12
N LYS A 168 5.64 -13.56 -6.49
CA LYS A 168 6.48 -14.35 -7.42
C LYS A 168 6.61 -13.69 -8.80
N MET A 169 5.54 -13.06 -9.29
CA MET A 169 5.58 -12.35 -10.57
C MET A 169 6.47 -11.11 -10.50
N VAL A 170 6.36 -10.33 -9.42
CA VAL A 170 7.19 -9.14 -9.18
C VAL A 170 8.67 -9.52 -9.07
N VAL A 171 9.01 -10.57 -8.30
CA VAL A 171 10.39 -11.07 -8.19
C VAL A 171 10.93 -11.49 -9.57
N ARG A 172 10.12 -12.20 -10.37
CA ARG A 172 10.52 -12.62 -11.72
C ARG A 172 10.79 -11.45 -12.67
N GLN A 173 10.04 -10.35 -12.55
CA GLN A 173 10.19 -9.17 -13.41
C GLN A 173 11.31 -8.22 -12.95
N SER A 174 11.53 -8.12 -11.63
CA SER A 174 12.51 -7.21 -11.05
C SER A 174 13.96 -7.72 -11.09
N HIS A 175 14.20 -8.95 -11.61
CA HIS A 175 15.51 -9.62 -11.62
C HIS A 175 16.19 -9.71 -10.24
N THR A 176 15.45 -9.45 -9.16
CA THR A 176 15.94 -9.52 -7.79
C THR A 176 16.08 -10.99 -7.38
N THR A 177 17.28 -11.41 -6.98
CA THR A 177 17.62 -12.84 -6.79
C THR A 177 17.17 -13.45 -5.47
N ASP A 178 16.37 -12.76 -4.64
CA ASP A 178 16.01 -13.27 -3.31
C ASP A 178 14.49 -13.36 -3.12
N PRO A 179 13.92 -14.55 -2.82
CA PRO A 179 12.51 -14.68 -2.50
C PRO A 179 12.20 -13.89 -1.22
N THR A 180 11.36 -12.89 -1.38
CA THR A 180 10.91 -11.90 -0.40
C THR A 180 10.29 -12.53 0.86
N TYR A 181 10.36 -11.74 1.93
CA TYR A 181 9.94 -11.93 3.33
C TYR A 181 8.83 -12.96 3.62
N ILE A 182 7.77 -13.06 2.81
CA ILE A 182 6.65 -14.02 3.00
C ILE A 182 7.11 -15.48 2.96
N PHE A 183 8.02 -15.83 2.04
CA PHE A 183 8.58 -17.19 1.98
C PHE A 183 9.44 -17.51 3.20
N SER A 184 10.20 -16.51 3.67
CA SER A 184 11.04 -16.62 4.87
C SER A 184 10.20 -16.82 6.14
N GLU A 185 9.09 -16.08 6.28
CA GLU A 185 8.18 -16.15 7.42
C GLU A 185 7.38 -17.46 7.43
N ARG A 186 6.91 -17.98 6.28
CA ARG A 186 6.25 -19.30 6.22
C ARG A 186 7.18 -20.43 6.66
N LYS A 187 8.48 -20.37 6.31
CA LYS A 187 9.48 -21.34 6.82
C LYS A 187 9.62 -21.23 8.34
N LYS A 188 9.55 -20.03 8.92
CA LYS A 188 9.61 -19.81 10.37
C LYS A 188 8.32 -20.25 11.09
N GLU A 189 7.15 -19.93 10.55
CA GLU A 189 5.83 -20.34 11.08
C GLU A 189 5.67 -21.85 11.05
N ARG A 190 5.95 -22.52 9.92
CA ARG A 190 5.93 -24.00 9.83
C ARG A 190 6.91 -24.65 10.81
N LYS A 191 8.08 -24.04 11.03
CA LYS A 191 9.04 -24.51 12.06
C LYS A 191 8.47 -24.34 13.48
N LYS A 192 7.75 -23.25 13.76
CA LYS A 192 7.07 -23.02 15.05
C LYS A 192 5.92 -24.01 15.28
N GLU A 193 5.08 -24.25 14.28
CA GLU A 193 3.98 -25.23 14.34
C GLU A 193 4.50 -26.64 14.57
N ARG A 194 5.49 -27.09 13.79
CA ARG A 194 6.14 -28.39 13.99
C ARG A 194 6.77 -28.53 15.39
N LYS A 195 7.32 -27.44 15.96
CA LYS A 195 7.84 -27.44 17.34
C LYS A 195 6.72 -27.54 18.37
N LYS A 196 5.57 -26.88 18.17
CA LYS A 196 4.39 -26.99 19.03
C LYS A 196 3.81 -28.41 19.00
N GLU A 197 3.69 -28.99 17.81
CA GLU A 197 3.16 -30.34 17.61
C GLU A 197 4.05 -31.40 18.27
N ARG A 198 5.36 -31.34 18.07
CA ARG A 198 6.33 -32.21 18.77
C ARG A 198 6.30 -32.06 20.30
N LYS A 199 6.05 -30.85 20.82
CA LYS A 199 5.85 -30.64 22.27
C LYS A 199 4.56 -31.31 22.76
N LYS A 200 3.48 -31.20 21.98
CA LYS A 200 2.18 -31.81 22.30
C LYS A 200 2.27 -33.34 22.30
N GLU A 201 2.93 -33.92 21.30
CA GLU A 201 3.20 -35.37 21.22
C GLU A 201 4.02 -35.87 22.41
N ARG A 202 5.08 -35.14 22.80
CA ARG A 202 5.89 -35.49 23.98
C ARG A 202 5.08 -35.46 25.28
N LEU A 203 4.17 -34.51 25.43
CA LEU A 203 3.31 -34.40 26.61
C LEU A 203 2.29 -35.54 26.68
N VAL A 204 1.70 -35.93 25.54
CA VAL A 204 0.79 -37.08 25.44
C VAL A 204 1.51 -38.39 25.76
N MET A 205 2.75 -38.55 25.28
CA MET A 205 3.57 -39.73 25.58
C MET A 205 4.00 -39.80 27.04
N ALA A 206 4.23 -38.66 27.71
CA ALA A 206 4.54 -38.62 29.14
C ALA A 206 3.34 -39.00 30.01
N ASN A 207 2.13 -38.54 29.65
CA ASN A 207 0.91 -38.82 30.40
C ASN A 207 0.36 -40.25 30.19
N LYS A 208 0.81 -40.99 29.17
CA LYS A 208 0.48 -42.41 28.96
C LYS A 208 1.40 -43.38 29.73
N LYS A 209 2.45 -42.87 30.39
CA LYS A 209 3.43 -43.66 31.15
C LYS A 209 3.20 -43.62 32.68
N ILE A 210 2.07 -43.07 33.11
CA ILE A 210 1.54 -43.09 34.48
C ILE A 210 0.26 -43.92 34.44
#